data_AF-A0A7G8H2S4-F1
#
_entry.id   AF-A0A7G8H2S4-F1
#
_cell.length_a   1.000
_cell.length_b   1.000
_cell.length_c   1.000
_cell.angle_alpha   90.00
_cell.angle_beta   90.00
_cell.angle_gamma   90.00
#
_symmetry.space_group_name_H-M   'P 1'
#
loop_
_entity.id
_entity.type
_entity.pdbx_description
1 polymer ?
#
loop_
_entity_poly.entity_id
_entity_poly.type
_entity_poly.pdbx_seq_one_letter_code
_entity_poly.pdbx_strand_id
1 'polypeptide(L)' 'MPPAYDLIIERGGSIVVETIEAHDEDAAWRAGLMLHIDALMAVVCRDEHDP' A
#
# COMPACT_ATOMS: atom_id res chain seq x y z
N MET A 1 -0.65 15.77 7.83
CA MET A 1 -0.31 15.22 6.51
C MET A 1 -1.08 13.90 6.37
N PRO A 2 -1.51 13.50 5.16
CA PRO A 2 -2.10 12.17 4.98
C PRO A 2 -1.07 11.09 5.34
N PRO A 3 -1.48 9.99 6.00
CA PRO A 3 -0.57 8.91 6.36
C PRO A 3 0.08 8.25 5.14
N ALA A 4 1.31 7.78 5.33
CA ALA A 4 2.00 6.98 4.33
C ALA A 4 1.63 5.50 4.48
N TYR A 5 1.50 4.81 3.34
CA TYR A 5 1.21 3.38 3.28
C TYR A 5 2.18 2.68 2.33
N ASP A 6 2.65 1.51 2.74
CA ASP A 6 3.39 0.59 1.89
C ASP A 6 2.44 -0.38 1.20
N LEU A 7 2.53 -0.41 -0.12
CA LEU A 7 1.89 -1.39 -0.98
C LEU A 7 2.84 -2.57 -1.14
N ILE A 8 2.39 -3.76 -0.75
CA ILE A 8 3.13 -5.01 -0.96
C ILE A 8 2.65 -5.63 -2.25
N ILE A 9 3.53 -5.75 -3.24
CA ILE A 9 3.17 -6.13 -4.60
C ILE A 9 3.97 -7.38 -5.00
N GLU A 10 3.30 -8.41 -5.51
CA GLU A 10 3.92 -9.60 -6.09
C GLU A 10 4.01 -9.45 -7.61
N ARG A 11 5.22 -9.53 -8.15
CA ARG A 11 5.48 -9.45 -9.60
C ARG A 11 6.50 -10.50 -10.00
N GLY A 12 6.02 -11.56 -10.65
CA GLY A 12 6.88 -12.57 -11.25
C GLY A 12 7.77 -13.30 -10.24
N GLY A 13 7.21 -13.66 -9.08
CA GLY A 13 7.91 -14.36 -8.00
C GLY A 13 8.76 -13.46 -7.10
N SER A 14 8.71 -12.13 -7.29
CA SER A 14 9.40 -11.15 -6.46
C SER A 14 8.41 -10.25 -5.73
N ILE A 15 8.75 -9.88 -4.49
CA ILE A 15 8.01 -8.89 -3.71
C ILE A 15 8.65 -7.53 -3.90
N VAL A 16 7.83 -6.56 -4.28
CA VAL A 16 8.19 -5.14 -4.42
C VAL A 16 7.37 -4.34 -3.41
N VAL A 17 8.00 -3.31 -2.83
CA VAL A 17 7.33 -2.38 -1.93
C VAL A 17 7.32 -1.00 -2.56
N GLU A 18 6.13 -0.43 -2.70
CA GLU A 18 5.94 0.96 -3.15
C GLU A 18 5.23 1.75 -2.05
N THR A 19 5.65 3.00 -1.81
CA THR A 19 5.05 3.85 -0.78
C THR A 19 4.16 4.91 -1.42
N ILE A 20 2.95 5.06 -0.89
CA ILE A 20 2.00 6.10 -1.30
C ILE A 20 1.50 6.88 -0.09
N GLU A 21 1.03 8.10 -0.32
CA GLU A 21 0.22 8.83 0.66
C GLU A 21 -1.26 8.60 0.35
N ALA A 22 -2.04 8.28 1.37
CA ALA A 22 -3.49 8.10 1.23
C ALA A 22 -4.22 8.63 2.46
N HIS A 23 -5.50 8.93 2.30
CA HIS A 23 -6.33 9.43 3.40
C HIS A 23 -6.53 8.38 4.51
N ASP A 24 -6.69 7.12 4.11
CA ASP A 24 -6.94 5.97 4.97
C ASP A 24 -6.52 4.66 4.25
N GLU A 25 -6.62 3.54 4.97
CA GLU A 25 -6.27 2.21 4.47
C GLU A 25 -7.11 1.79 3.24
N ASP A 26 -8.42 2.08 3.25
CA ASP A 26 -9.32 1.76 2.13
C ASP A 26 -8.96 2.57 0.86
N ALA A 27 -8.56 3.83 1.02
CA ALA A 27 -8.06 4.65 -0.07
C ALA A 27 -6.72 4.12 -0.61
N ALA A 28 -5.80 3.70 0.28
CA ALA A 28 -4.55 3.09 -0.12
C ALA A 28 -4.75 1.76 -0.86
N TRP A 29 -5.67 0.91 -0.37
CA TRP A 29 -6.03 -0.35 -1.01
C TRP A 29 -6.63 -0.15 -2.40
N ARG A 30 -7.61 0.76 -2.54
CA ARG A 30 -8.19 1.08 -3.86
C ARG A 30 -7.15 1.63 -4.82
N ALA A 31 -6.28 2.53 -4.36
CA ALA A 31 -5.19 3.06 -5.19
C ALA A 31 -4.23 1.94 -5.62
N GLY A 32 -3.82 1.07 -4.69
CA GLY A 32 -2.96 -0.07 -4.98
C GLY A 32 -3.59 -1.04 -5.98
N LEU A 33 -4.88 -1.38 -5.84
CA LEU A 33 -5.59 -2.25 -6.78
C LEU A 33 -5.69 -1.64 -8.17
N MET A 34 -5.90 -0.33 -8.28
CA MET A 34 -5.97 0.37 -9.56
C MET A 34 -4.61 0.42 -10.27
N LEU A 35 -3.52 0.56 -9.51
CA LEU A 35 -2.15 0.65 -10.05
C LEU A 35 -1.54 -0.72 -10.35
N HIS A 36 -1.88 -1.74 -9.55
CA HIS A 36 -1.26 -3.06 -9.52
C HIS A 36 -2.31 -4.17 -9.57
N ILE A 37 -3.09 -4.19 -10.65
CA ILE A 37 -4.14 -5.18 -10.89
C ILE A 37 -3.56 -6.60 -10.77
N ASP A 38 -4.20 -7.43 -9.97
CA ASP A 38 -3.83 -8.83 -9.65
C ASP A 38 -2.46 -9.03 -8.99
N ALA A 39 -1.75 -7.95 -8.65
CA ALA A 39 -0.42 -7.98 -8.07
C ALA A 39 -0.36 -7.41 -6.64
N LEU A 40 -1.34 -6.60 -6.22
CA LEU A 40 -1.40 -6.10 -4.85
C LEU A 40 -1.74 -7.22 -3.85
N MET A 41 -0.87 -7.42 -2.86
CA MET A 41 -1.02 -8.44 -1.82
C MET A 41 -1.49 -7.85 -0.49
N ALA A 42 -0.96 -6.69 -0.10
CA ALA A 42 -1.26 -6.05 1.17
C ALA A 42 -1.00 -4.54 1.12
N VAL A 43 -1.59 -3.84 2.09
CA VAL A 43 -1.32 -2.43 2.40
C VAL A 43 -0.93 -2.35 3.86
N VAL A 44 0.14 -1.63 4.17
CA VAL A 44 0.65 -1.48 5.54
C VAL A 44 0.77 0.01 5.86
N CYS A 45 0.10 0.47 6.91
CA CYS A 45 0.27 1.84 7.39
C CYS A 45 1.69 2.03 7.93
N ARG A 46 2.40 3.07 7.47
CA ARG A 46 3.72 3.43 7.99
C ARG A 46 3.66 4.37 9.17
N ASP A 47 2.56 5.11 9.33
CA ASP A 47 2.39 5.95 10.50
C ASP A 47 2.12 5.05 11.71
N GLU A 48 3.21 4.72 12.41
CA GLU A 48 3.22 4.30 13.80
C GLU A 48 2.69 5.48 14.64
N HIS A 49 1.37 5.60 14.76
CA HIS A 49 0.85 6.11 16.03
C HIS A 49 0.92 4.94 17.03
N ASP A 50 2.12 4.76 17.58
CA ASP A 50 2.33 4.03 18.83
C ASP A 50 1.74 4.91 19.95
N PRO A 51 0.65 4.51 20.62
CA PRO A 51 0.11 5.24 21.76
C PRO A 51 1.01 5.21 23.00
#